data_AF-C4KGP0-F1
#
_entry.id   AF-C4KGP0-F1
#
_cell.length_a   1.000
_cell.length_b   1.000
_cell.length_c   1.000
_cell.angle_alpha   90.00
_cell.angle_beta   90.00
_cell.angle_gamma   90.00
#
_symmetry.space_group_name_H-M   'P 1'
#
loop_
_entity.id
_entity.type
_entity.pdbx_description
1 polymer ?
#
loop_
_entity_poly.entity_id
_entity_poly.type
_entity_poly.pdbx_seq_one_letter_code
_entity_poly.pdbx_strand_id
1 'polypeptide(L)'
;MKEIDLTVERDANVRKFIVMQNIQSDENEIIFKVDKEGKNTLEDICNELEYECEEYEKDGVYSVKVKKSTEVKGSISDTIDFLVPLSPKSVNEKIINPAILTLFIPQIKAVSSIREGVHLLRIKWVISWDTPLTVYNVKLDDDRYITRYYASQKIPLFNVSFGFDFYITSEGTGSRIKMKEWYKGPFKQLAKGEIEKHLKKAKELLPEFLIKI
;
A
#
# COMPACT_ATOMS: atom_id res chain seq x y z
N MET A 1 19.80 -10.33 -5.21
CA MET A 1 19.43 -10.75 -3.85
C MET A 1 19.89 -9.66 -2.92
N LYS A 2 18.98 -8.79 -2.52
CA LYS A 2 19.24 -7.72 -1.56
C LYS A 2 19.07 -8.22 -0.14
N GLU A 3 19.95 -7.76 0.73
CA GLU A 3 19.91 -8.04 2.16
C GLU A 3 19.69 -6.73 2.92
N ILE A 4 18.86 -6.78 3.96
CA ILE A 4 18.56 -5.64 4.82
C ILE A 4 18.75 -6.03 6.26
N ASP A 5 19.53 -5.24 6.98
CA ASP A 5 19.70 -5.41 8.41
C ASP A 5 18.78 -4.46 9.17
N LEU A 6 17.78 -5.01 9.85
CA LEU A 6 16.87 -4.28 10.74
C LEU A 6 17.27 -4.38 12.21
N THR A 7 18.31 -5.16 12.54
CA THR A 7 18.80 -5.26 13.93
C THR A 7 19.38 -3.93 14.43
N VAL A 8 19.82 -3.08 13.49
CA VAL A 8 20.36 -1.74 13.76
C VAL A 8 19.29 -0.68 13.96
N GLU A 9 18.07 -0.91 13.47
CA GLU A 9 16.93 -0.01 13.69
C GLU A 9 16.27 -0.37 15.02
N ARG A 10 15.89 0.60 15.85
CA ARG A 10 15.26 0.33 17.16
C ARG A 10 13.78 0.67 17.19
N ASP A 11 13.30 1.47 16.24
CA ASP A 11 11.89 1.82 16.16
C ASP A 11 11.11 0.78 15.34
N ALA A 12 10.11 0.15 15.97
CA ALA A 12 9.28 -0.87 15.35
C ALA A 12 8.49 -0.36 14.12
N ASN A 13 8.07 0.91 14.12
CA ASN A 13 7.39 1.51 12.98
C ASN A 13 8.37 1.75 11.82
N VAL A 14 9.59 2.19 12.11
CA VAL A 14 10.62 2.35 11.06
C VAL A 14 10.98 0.99 10.45
N ARG A 15 11.13 -0.05 11.28
CA ARG A 15 11.32 -1.43 10.77
C ARG A 15 10.19 -1.82 9.81
N LYS A 16 8.94 -1.58 10.21
CA LYS A 16 7.75 -1.82 9.37
C LYS A 16 7.82 -1.06 8.04
N PHE A 17 8.30 0.20 8.01
CA PHE A 17 8.53 0.91 6.74
C PHE A 17 9.50 0.17 5.83
N ILE A 18 10.69 -0.12 6.37
CA ILE A 18 11.80 -0.63 5.57
C ILE A 18 11.39 -1.99 4.99
N VAL A 19 10.70 -2.81 5.79
CA VAL A 19 10.08 -4.05 5.33
C VAL A 19 9.13 -3.78 4.17
N MET A 20 8.12 -2.93 4.36
CA MET A 20 7.12 -2.63 3.35
C MET A 20 7.73 -2.05 2.06
N GLN A 21 8.50 -0.97 2.17
CA GLN A 21 9.19 -0.31 1.07
C GLN A 21 9.98 -1.31 0.24
N ASN A 22 10.72 -2.20 0.90
CA ASN A 22 11.54 -3.14 0.17
C ASN A 22 10.75 -4.29 -0.42
N ILE A 23 9.70 -4.76 0.24
CA ILE A 23 8.70 -5.67 -0.33
C ILE A 23 8.11 -5.08 -1.63
N GLN A 24 7.91 -3.76 -1.69
CA GLN A 24 7.33 -3.05 -2.86
C GLN A 24 8.36 -2.46 -3.84
N SER A 25 9.65 -2.56 -3.54
CA SER A 25 10.73 -2.22 -4.47
C SER A 25 11.13 -3.46 -5.25
N ASP A 26 11.33 -3.29 -6.55
CA ASP A 26 11.45 -4.37 -7.54
C ASP A 26 12.76 -5.17 -7.35
N GLU A 27 12.64 -6.35 -6.73
CA GLU A 27 13.58 -7.48 -6.70
C GLU A 27 12.75 -8.71 -6.34
N ASN A 28 13.04 -9.91 -6.86
CA ASN A 28 12.19 -11.10 -6.60
C ASN A 28 12.31 -11.69 -5.17
N GLU A 29 13.39 -11.38 -4.46
CA GLU A 29 13.65 -11.93 -3.13
C GLU A 29 14.38 -10.90 -2.28
N ILE A 30 14.09 -10.89 -0.98
CA ILE A 30 14.81 -10.09 -0.02
C ILE A 30 15.04 -10.86 1.29
N ILE A 31 16.21 -10.70 1.87
CA ILE A 31 16.55 -11.28 3.17
C ILE A 31 16.62 -10.16 4.19
N PHE A 32 15.84 -10.27 5.25
CA PHE A 32 15.90 -9.38 6.41
C PHE A 32 16.65 -10.06 7.54
N LYS A 33 17.69 -9.40 8.07
CA LYS A 33 18.27 -9.74 9.37
C LYS A 33 17.52 -8.97 10.44
N VAL A 34 16.92 -9.67 11.39
CA VAL A 34 16.02 -9.09 12.38
C VAL A 34 16.25 -9.71 13.76
N ASP A 35 15.88 -8.96 14.80
CA ASP A 35 15.69 -9.53 16.13
C ASP A 35 14.30 -10.19 16.24
N LYS A 36 13.95 -10.67 17.43
CA LYS A 36 12.65 -11.34 17.67
C LYS A 36 11.44 -10.45 17.37
N GLU A 37 11.53 -9.16 17.63
CA GLU A 37 10.42 -8.22 17.40
C GLU A 37 10.27 -7.91 15.90
N GLY A 38 11.40 -7.72 15.20
CA GLY A 38 11.41 -7.58 13.75
C GLY A 38 10.94 -8.84 13.03
N LYS A 39 11.21 -10.03 13.58
CA LYS A 39 10.66 -11.31 13.10
C LYS A 39 9.13 -11.29 13.14
N ASN A 40 8.54 -11.01 14.30
CA ASN A 40 7.08 -10.95 14.44
C ASN A 40 6.46 -9.92 13.49
N THR A 41 7.11 -8.75 13.34
CA THR A 41 6.69 -7.71 12.40
C THR A 41 6.66 -8.21 10.96
N LEU A 42 7.69 -8.97 10.55
CA LEU A 42 7.74 -9.58 9.22
C LEU A 42 6.69 -10.66 9.05
N GLU A 43 6.49 -11.54 10.03
CA GLU A 43 5.44 -12.57 9.99
C GLU A 43 4.06 -11.94 9.82
N ASP A 44 3.73 -10.91 10.61
CA ASP A 44 2.45 -10.20 10.51
C ASP A 44 2.26 -9.60 9.12
N ILE A 45 3.26 -8.88 8.61
CA ILE A 45 3.20 -8.25 7.28
C ILE A 45 3.11 -9.29 6.17
N CYS A 46 3.90 -10.37 6.25
CA CYS A 46 3.87 -11.46 5.29
C CYS A 46 2.49 -12.11 5.24
N ASN A 47 1.90 -12.37 6.41
CA ASN A 47 0.56 -12.95 6.53
C ASN A 47 -0.52 -12.00 5.98
N GLU A 48 -0.47 -10.72 6.34
CA GLU A 48 -1.40 -9.70 5.84
C GLU A 48 -1.35 -9.54 4.32
N LEU A 49 -0.17 -9.74 3.73
CA LEU A 49 0.08 -9.53 2.31
C LEU A 49 0.15 -10.81 1.46
N GLU A 50 0.00 -11.97 2.09
CA GLU A 50 0.14 -13.29 1.45
C GLU A 50 1.54 -13.51 0.81
N TYR A 51 2.61 -13.02 1.43
CA TYR A 51 4.00 -13.30 1.02
C TYR A 51 4.53 -14.60 1.64
N GLU A 52 5.36 -15.32 0.90
CA GLU A 52 6.03 -16.53 1.40
C GLU A 52 7.31 -16.12 2.14
N CYS A 53 7.38 -16.50 3.42
CA CYS A 53 8.46 -16.11 4.31
C CYS A 53 9.09 -17.38 4.91
N GLU A 54 10.38 -17.57 4.65
CA GLU A 54 11.20 -18.65 5.20
C GLU A 54 12.11 -18.05 6.26
N GLU A 55 12.21 -18.70 7.41
CA GLU A 55 13.04 -18.20 8.52
C GLU A 55 14.17 -19.14 8.87
N TYR A 56 15.28 -18.54 9.28
CA TYR A 56 16.44 -19.24 9.82
C TYR A 56 16.99 -18.46 11.01
N GLU A 57 17.26 -19.15 12.13
CA GLU A 57 17.87 -18.54 13.32
C GLU A 57 19.35 -18.91 13.41
N LYS A 58 20.19 -17.91 13.67
CA LYS A 58 21.61 -18.13 13.99
C LYS A 58 22.09 -17.09 14.98
N ASP A 59 22.72 -17.53 16.07
CA ASP A 59 23.35 -16.67 17.07
C ASP A 59 22.41 -15.59 17.67
N GLY A 60 21.12 -15.92 17.86
CA GLY A 60 20.10 -15.01 18.40
C GLY A 60 19.60 -13.94 17.43
N VAL A 61 20.03 -14.00 16.16
CA VAL A 61 19.55 -13.14 15.06
C VAL A 61 18.78 -14.00 14.06
N TYR A 62 17.61 -13.52 13.66
CA TYR A 62 16.78 -14.16 12.65
C TYR A 62 17.14 -13.64 11.26
N SER A 63 17.24 -14.54 10.30
CA SER A 63 17.26 -14.23 8.87
C SER A 63 15.94 -14.67 8.28
N VAL A 64 15.09 -13.70 7.94
CA VAL A 64 13.78 -13.93 7.32
C VAL A 64 13.91 -13.65 5.83
N LYS A 65 13.87 -14.72 5.04
CA LYS A 65 13.82 -14.64 3.58
C LYS A 65 12.36 -14.43 3.16
N VAL A 66 12.07 -13.26 2.62
CA VAL A 66 10.80 -12.96 1.99
C VAL A 66 10.94 -13.20 0.50
N LYS A 67 10.32 -14.28 0.02
CA LYS A 67 10.14 -14.50 -1.41
C LYS A 67 9.01 -13.59 -1.86
N LYS A 68 9.35 -12.56 -2.62
CA LYS A 68 8.35 -11.66 -3.16
C LYS A 68 7.65 -12.41 -4.28
N SER A 69 6.46 -12.90 -3.97
CA SER A 69 5.45 -13.05 -5.01
C SER A 69 5.33 -11.68 -5.67
N THR A 70 5.66 -11.56 -6.95
CA THR A 70 5.66 -10.30 -7.71
C THR A 70 4.32 -9.56 -7.64
N GLU A 71 3.27 -10.25 -7.19
CA GLU A 71 1.90 -9.79 -7.08
C GLU A 71 1.30 -10.37 -5.79
N VAL A 72 0.29 -9.72 -5.16
CA VAL A 72 -0.62 -10.48 -4.27
C VAL A 72 -1.05 -11.69 -5.09
N LYS A 73 -0.85 -12.93 -4.62
CA LYS A 73 -0.88 -14.12 -5.50
C LYS A 73 -2.12 -14.12 -6.40
N GLY A 74 -1.89 -13.97 -7.71
CA GLY A 74 -2.97 -13.85 -8.68
C GLY A 74 -3.70 -12.49 -8.65
N SER A 75 -3.02 -11.39 -8.41
CA SER A 75 -3.48 -10.03 -8.66
C SER A 75 -2.83 -9.46 -9.91
N ILE A 76 -3.21 -8.25 -10.30
CA ILE A 76 -2.48 -7.40 -11.23
C ILE A 76 -2.21 -6.09 -10.50
N SER A 77 -1.13 -5.41 -10.86
CA SER A 77 -0.82 -4.11 -10.27
C SER A 77 0.02 -3.24 -11.18
N ASP A 78 -0.01 -1.94 -10.93
CA ASP A 78 0.89 -0.97 -11.54
C ASP A 78 1.22 0.14 -10.53
N THR A 79 2.20 0.97 -10.84
CA THR A 79 2.75 1.97 -9.91
C THR A 79 3.21 3.22 -10.64
N ILE A 80 3.00 4.36 -10.00
CA ILE A 80 3.52 5.66 -10.44
C ILE A 80 4.24 6.36 -9.31
N ASP A 81 5.05 7.35 -9.67
CA ASP A 81 5.67 8.30 -8.76
C ASP A 81 5.46 9.75 -9.22
N PHE A 82 5.34 10.66 -8.25
CA PHE A 82 5.21 12.09 -8.48
C PHE A 82 5.66 12.90 -7.26
N LEU A 83 5.95 14.18 -7.48
CA LEU A 83 6.40 15.12 -6.45
C LEU A 83 5.28 16.08 -6.07
N VAL A 84 5.24 16.47 -4.79
CA VAL A 84 4.34 17.51 -4.28
C VAL A 84 5.10 18.48 -3.36
N PRO A 85 4.84 19.79 -3.42
CA PRO A 85 5.55 20.80 -2.63
C PRO A 85 4.96 20.94 -1.21
N LEU A 86 4.72 19.81 -0.55
CA LEU A 86 4.17 19.73 0.81
C LEU A 86 5.03 18.80 1.65
N SER A 87 5.06 19.02 2.97
CA SER A 87 5.74 18.11 3.89
C SER A 87 5.08 16.72 3.89
N PRO A 88 5.85 15.63 4.15
CA PRO A 88 5.30 14.28 4.20
C PRO A 88 4.12 14.13 5.16
N LYS A 89 4.20 14.80 6.33
CA LYS A 89 3.12 14.86 7.31
C LYS A 89 1.85 15.47 6.72
N SER A 90 1.94 16.65 6.10
CA SER A 90 0.79 17.35 5.52
C SER A 90 0.16 16.56 4.36
N VAL A 91 0.98 15.89 3.56
CA VAL A 91 0.50 14.98 2.51
C VAL A 91 -0.26 13.80 3.13
N ASN A 92 0.32 13.17 4.15
CA ASN A 92 -0.28 12.00 4.78
C ASN A 92 -1.61 12.32 5.46
N GLU A 93 -1.71 13.45 6.17
CA GLU A 93 -2.97 13.90 6.79
C GLU A 93 -4.11 14.03 5.77
N LYS A 94 -3.80 14.39 4.52
CA LYS A 94 -4.78 14.49 3.42
C LYS A 94 -5.07 13.12 2.80
N ILE A 95 -4.03 12.30 2.61
CA ILE A 95 -4.14 10.95 2.02
C ILE A 95 -4.80 9.96 2.99
N ILE A 96 -4.83 10.16 4.30
CA ILE A 96 -5.59 9.25 5.19
C ILE A 96 -7.09 9.24 4.85
N ASN A 97 -7.63 10.32 4.27
CA ASN A 97 -9.04 10.39 3.89
C ASN A 97 -9.30 9.71 2.54
N PRO A 98 -10.00 8.55 2.51
CA PRO A 98 -10.25 7.81 1.27
C PRO A 98 -11.21 8.52 0.30
N ALA A 99 -11.85 9.64 0.69
CA ALA A 99 -12.60 10.48 -0.24
C ALA A 99 -11.74 10.98 -1.42
N ILE A 100 -10.41 11.07 -1.23
CA ILE A 100 -9.48 11.46 -2.30
C ILE A 100 -9.55 10.52 -3.52
N LEU A 101 -9.96 9.26 -3.32
CA LEU A 101 -10.12 8.27 -4.38
C LEU A 101 -11.13 8.69 -5.45
N THR A 102 -12.15 9.47 -5.10
CA THR A 102 -13.19 9.88 -6.06
C THR A 102 -12.66 10.84 -7.13
N LEU A 103 -11.48 11.44 -6.92
CA LEU A 103 -10.87 12.37 -7.86
C LEU A 103 -10.35 11.67 -9.12
N PHE A 104 -9.78 10.48 -8.97
CA PHE A 104 -9.08 9.78 -10.06
C PHE A 104 -9.66 8.40 -10.39
N ILE A 105 -10.64 7.92 -9.60
CA ILE A 105 -11.37 6.66 -9.85
C ILE A 105 -12.85 6.96 -10.13
N PRO A 106 -13.24 7.13 -11.41
CA PRO A 106 -14.62 7.46 -11.79
C PRO A 106 -15.67 6.47 -11.30
N GLN A 107 -15.27 5.21 -11.05
CA GLN A 107 -16.14 4.13 -10.62
C GLN A 107 -16.56 4.28 -9.16
N ILE A 108 -15.79 4.98 -8.32
CA ILE A 108 -16.18 5.25 -6.93
C ILE A 108 -17.12 6.46 -6.92
N LYS A 109 -18.37 6.23 -6.54
CA LYS A 109 -19.43 7.26 -6.54
C LYS A 109 -19.63 7.93 -5.20
N ALA A 110 -19.31 7.22 -4.12
CA ALA A 110 -19.36 7.77 -2.77
C ALA A 110 -18.42 7.01 -1.84
N VAL A 111 -17.94 7.71 -0.83
CA VAL A 111 -17.20 7.18 0.31
C VAL A 111 -17.90 7.64 1.57
N SER A 112 -18.29 6.71 2.44
CA SER A 112 -18.93 7.03 3.72
C SER A 112 -18.17 6.34 4.86
N SER A 113 -18.08 6.98 6.03
CA SER A 113 -17.46 6.37 7.20
C SER A 113 -18.46 5.46 7.90
N ILE A 114 -18.03 4.23 8.22
CA ILE A 114 -18.79 3.32 9.08
C ILE A 114 -18.28 3.47 10.52
N ARG A 115 -16.95 3.43 10.68
CA ARG A 115 -16.21 3.62 11.93
C ARG A 115 -14.79 4.09 11.63
N GLU A 116 -14.01 4.36 12.66
CA GLU A 116 -12.60 4.75 12.49
C GLU A 116 -11.82 3.72 11.67
N GLY A 117 -11.09 4.20 10.66
CA GLY A 117 -10.31 3.37 9.73
C GLY A 117 -11.12 2.47 8.80
N VAL A 118 -12.46 2.48 8.85
CA VAL A 118 -13.32 1.63 8.00
C VAL A 118 -14.42 2.44 7.34
N HIS A 119 -14.44 2.38 6.01
CA HIS A 119 -15.32 3.12 5.13
C HIS A 119 -16.14 2.17 4.26
N LEU A 120 -17.26 2.67 3.73
CA LEU A 120 -18.04 2.02 2.69
C LEU A 120 -17.81 2.75 1.37
N LEU A 121 -17.34 2.02 0.36
CA LEU A 121 -17.22 2.50 -1.01
C LEU A 121 -18.44 2.07 -1.81
N ARG A 122 -19.14 3.03 -2.41
CA ARG A 122 -20.15 2.76 -3.43
C ARG A 122 -19.49 2.75 -4.80
N ILE A 123 -19.42 1.58 -5.42
CA ILE A 123 -18.76 1.36 -6.70
C ILE A 123 -19.81 1.15 -7.79
N LYS A 124 -19.62 1.85 -8.92
CA LYS A 124 -20.36 1.64 -10.17
C LYS A 124 -19.37 1.29 -11.27
N TRP A 125 -19.24 0.01 -11.56
CA TRP A 125 -18.42 -0.52 -12.64
C TRP A 125 -19.28 -1.35 -13.60
N VAL A 126 -19.02 -2.67 -13.74
CA VAL A 126 -19.88 -3.59 -14.50
C VAL A 126 -21.21 -3.83 -13.78
N ILE A 127 -21.14 -3.97 -12.46
CA ILE A 127 -22.29 -3.98 -11.56
C ILE A 127 -22.12 -2.85 -10.53
N SER A 128 -23.21 -2.48 -9.86
CA SER A 128 -23.13 -1.56 -8.73
C SER A 128 -23.12 -2.36 -7.43
N TRP A 129 -22.17 -2.09 -6.56
CA TRP A 129 -22.09 -2.72 -5.24
C TRP A 129 -21.47 -1.76 -4.23
N ASP A 130 -21.74 -2.04 -2.96
CA ASP A 130 -21.07 -1.38 -1.85
C ASP A 130 -20.03 -2.35 -1.29
N THR A 131 -18.81 -1.88 -1.04
CA THR A 131 -17.71 -2.70 -0.50
C THR A 131 -17.07 -2.00 0.69
N PRO A 132 -16.77 -2.73 1.77
CA PRO A 132 -15.97 -2.18 2.85
C PRO A 132 -14.56 -1.86 2.34
N LEU A 133 -14.02 -0.74 2.82
CA LEU A 133 -12.65 -0.30 2.63
C LEU A 133 -12.02 -0.06 4.00
N THR A 134 -10.94 -0.76 4.29
CA THR A 134 -10.11 -0.51 5.46
C THR A 134 -8.95 0.39 5.07
N VAL A 135 -8.71 1.42 5.87
CA VAL A 135 -7.58 2.33 5.74
C VAL A 135 -6.57 2.01 6.84
N TYR A 136 -5.37 1.65 6.42
CA TYR A 136 -4.22 1.48 7.30
C TYR A 136 -3.29 2.66 7.11
N ASN A 137 -2.86 3.28 8.19
CA ASN A 137 -1.91 4.38 8.14
C ASN A 137 -0.79 4.12 9.15
N VAL A 138 0.45 4.24 8.68
CA VAL A 138 1.64 4.04 9.50
C VAL A 138 2.53 5.26 9.32
N LYS A 139 2.75 5.99 10.42
CA LYS A 139 3.83 6.96 10.55
C LYS A 139 5.10 6.21 10.95
N LEU A 140 6.19 6.48 10.25
CA LEU A 140 7.42 5.70 10.38
C LEU A 140 8.46 6.56 11.07
N ASP A 141 8.61 7.78 10.56
CA ASP A 141 9.24 8.90 11.25
C ASP A 141 8.54 10.20 10.82
N ASP A 142 9.15 11.36 11.09
CA ASP A 142 8.58 12.65 10.73
C ASP A 142 8.50 12.90 9.21
N ASP A 143 9.32 12.20 8.42
CA ASP A 143 9.51 12.40 6.98
C ASP A 143 8.94 11.26 6.12
N ARG A 144 8.47 10.16 6.73
CA ARG A 144 8.05 8.96 6.01
C ARG A 144 6.73 8.38 6.53
N TYR A 145 5.81 8.13 5.60
CA TYR A 145 4.48 7.60 5.88
C TYR A 145 4.06 6.55 4.85
N ILE A 146 3.26 5.57 5.30
CA ILE A 146 2.53 4.64 4.42
C ILE A 146 1.05 4.76 4.73
N THR A 147 0.24 5.01 3.69
CA THR A 147 -1.21 4.82 3.75
C THR A 147 -1.62 3.73 2.78
N ARG A 148 -2.37 2.74 3.26
CA ARG A 148 -2.94 1.65 2.46
C ARG A 148 -4.46 1.66 2.55
N TYR A 149 -5.08 1.57 1.39
CA TYR A 149 -6.50 1.33 1.22
C TYR A 149 -6.69 -0.12 0.76
N TYR A 150 -7.46 -0.90 1.51
CA TYR A 150 -7.75 -2.29 1.17
C TYR A 150 -9.25 -2.52 1.17
N ALA A 151 -9.80 -2.95 0.03
CA ALA A 151 -11.18 -3.38 -0.11
C ALA A 151 -11.22 -4.86 -0.50
N SER A 152 -12.16 -5.59 0.11
CA SER A 152 -12.41 -6.98 -0.25
C SER A 152 -13.89 -7.31 -0.07
N GLN A 153 -14.47 -7.92 -1.08
CA GLN A 153 -15.88 -8.30 -1.09
C GLN A 153 -16.04 -9.70 -1.67
N LYS A 154 -16.79 -10.53 -0.94
CA LYS A 154 -17.28 -11.81 -1.47
C LYS A 154 -18.53 -11.53 -2.31
N ILE A 155 -18.48 -11.94 -3.57
CA ILE A 155 -19.60 -11.97 -4.51
C ILE A 155 -19.98 -13.46 -4.67
N PRO A 156 -21.24 -13.85 -4.97
CA PRO A 156 -21.70 -15.24 -4.90
C PRO A 156 -20.85 -16.32 -5.61
N LEU A 157 -19.96 -15.95 -6.54
CA LEU A 157 -19.11 -16.88 -7.29
C LEU A 157 -17.60 -16.61 -7.17
N PHE A 158 -17.18 -15.51 -6.55
CA PHE A 158 -15.77 -15.14 -6.48
C PHE A 158 -15.54 -14.04 -5.43
N ASN A 159 -14.30 -13.94 -4.96
CA ASN A 159 -13.85 -12.80 -4.17
C ASN A 159 -13.23 -11.76 -5.10
N VAL A 160 -13.56 -10.50 -4.86
CA VAL A 160 -12.88 -9.36 -5.47
C VAL A 160 -12.17 -8.60 -4.36
N SER A 161 -10.90 -8.32 -4.57
CA SER A 161 -10.12 -7.47 -3.69
C SER A 161 -9.35 -6.46 -4.52
N PHE A 162 -9.26 -5.23 -4.06
CA PHE A 162 -8.48 -4.19 -4.71
C PHE A 162 -8.00 -3.19 -3.66
N GLY A 163 -6.99 -2.41 -4.01
CA GLY A 163 -6.45 -1.45 -3.08
C GLY A 163 -5.45 -0.49 -3.68
N PHE A 164 -5.07 0.46 -2.85
CA PHE A 164 -4.14 1.53 -3.18
C PHE A 164 -3.13 1.65 -2.05
N ASP A 165 -1.85 1.70 -2.39
CA ASP A 165 -0.79 1.97 -1.45
C ASP A 165 -0.11 3.28 -1.80
N PHE A 166 0.04 4.16 -0.82
CA PHE A 166 0.77 5.42 -0.91
C PHE A 166 1.99 5.36 0.00
N TYR A 167 3.17 5.57 -0.58
CA TYR A 167 4.43 5.77 0.15
C TYR A 167 4.84 7.22 -0.02
N ILE A 168 4.93 7.92 1.10
CA ILE A 168 5.21 9.34 1.14
C ILE A 168 6.56 9.50 1.83
N THR A 169 7.52 10.12 1.15
CA THR A 169 8.86 10.36 1.68
C THR A 169 9.28 11.80 1.38
N SER A 170 10.08 12.41 2.25
CA SER A 170 10.66 13.72 1.95
C SER A 170 11.55 13.69 0.69
N GLU A 171 11.46 14.74 -0.12
CA GLU A 171 12.37 14.98 -1.24
C GLU A 171 12.55 16.48 -1.46
N GLY A 172 13.77 16.98 -1.23
CA GLY A 172 14.05 18.41 -1.26
C GLY A 172 13.20 19.16 -0.24
N THR A 173 12.44 20.15 -0.69
CA THR A 173 11.51 20.94 0.13
C THR A 173 10.08 20.38 0.15
N GLY A 174 9.84 19.25 -0.52
CA GLY A 174 8.52 18.64 -0.65
C GLY A 174 8.53 17.15 -0.33
N SER A 175 7.61 16.42 -0.96
CA SER A 175 7.47 14.97 -0.81
C SER A 175 7.46 14.28 -2.17
N ARG A 176 8.12 13.12 -2.25
CA ARG A 176 7.83 12.12 -3.27
C ARG A 176 6.71 11.20 -2.79
N ILE A 177 5.74 10.97 -3.67
CA ILE A 177 4.68 10.01 -3.48
C ILE A 177 4.87 8.91 -4.51
N LYS A 178 5.05 7.67 -4.05
CA LYS A 178 4.91 6.47 -4.86
C LYS A 178 3.52 5.90 -4.59
N MET A 179 2.72 5.71 -5.62
CA MET A 179 1.36 5.20 -5.53
C MET A 179 1.24 3.90 -6.33
N LYS A 180 0.77 2.84 -5.69
CA LYS A 180 0.47 1.54 -6.31
C LYS A 180 -1.03 1.29 -6.27
N GLU A 181 -1.60 0.81 -7.37
CA GLU A 181 -2.95 0.24 -7.40
C GLU A 181 -2.86 -1.25 -7.76
N TRP A 182 -3.71 -2.06 -7.16
CA TRP A 182 -3.75 -3.50 -7.42
C TRP A 182 -5.18 -4.05 -7.39
N TYR A 183 -5.41 -5.14 -8.12
CA TYR A 183 -6.69 -5.83 -8.21
C TYR A 183 -6.51 -7.35 -8.24
N LYS A 184 -7.33 -8.08 -7.47
CA LYS A 184 -7.42 -9.55 -7.40
C LYS A 184 -8.87 -9.95 -7.61
N GLY A 185 -9.14 -10.79 -8.61
CA GLY A 185 -10.48 -11.27 -8.93
C GLY A 185 -10.60 -11.76 -10.38
N PRO A 186 -11.80 -12.07 -10.87
CA PRO A 186 -11.99 -12.66 -12.21
C PRO A 186 -11.76 -11.66 -13.35
N PHE A 187 -11.99 -10.36 -13.13
CA PHE A 187 -11.93 -9.32 -14.17
C PHE A 187 -10.55 -8.67 -14.37
N LYS A 188 -9.45 -9.43 -14.22
CA LYS A 188 -8.08 -8.87 -14.27
C LYS A 188 -7.81 -8.07 -15.54
N GLN A 189 -8.11 -8.62 -16.71
CA GLN A 189 -7.79 -7.94 -17.98
C GLN A 189 -8.47 -6.56 -18.09
N LEU A 190 -9.72 -6.44 -17.63
CA LEU A 190 -10.43 -5.16 -17.58
C LEU A 190 -9.83 -4.23 -16.52
N ALA A 191 -9.53 -4.76 -15.34
CA ALA A 191 -8.95 -3.99 -14.25
C ALA A 191 -7.57 -3.43 -14.63
N LYS A 192 -6.75 -4.12 -15.43
CA LYS A 192 -5.43 -3.64 -15.86
C LYS A 192 -5.53 -2.30 -16.61
N GLY A 193 -6.45 -2.21 -17.59
CA GLY A 193 -6.64 -1.00 -18.37
C GLY A 193 -7.25 0.15 -17.55
N GLU A 194 -8.00 -0.14 -16.49
CA GLU A 194 -8.50 0.89 -15.58
C GLU A 194 -7.43 1.38 -14.60
N ILE A 195 -6.59 0.47 -14.07
CA ILE A 195 -5.45 0.80 -13.21
C ILE A 195 -4.53 1.83 -13.89
N GLU A 196 -4.14 1.58 -15.14
CA GLU A 196 -3.27 2.50 -15.89
C GLU A 196 -3.92 3.90 -16.03
N LYS A 197 -5.24 3.97 -16.24
CA LYS A 197 -5.98 5.24 -16.34
C LYS A 197 -6.11 5.94 -14.99
N HIS A 198 -6.38 5.20 -13.92
CA HIS A 198 -6.51 5.74 -12.57
C HIS A 198 -5.19 6.34 -12.11
N LEU A 199 -4.08 5.61 -12.25
CA LEU A 199 -2.76 6.09 -11.88
C LEU A 199 -2.38 7.32 -12.72
N LYS A 200 -2.60 7.30 -14.05
CA LYS A 200 -2.36 8.49 -14.87
C LYS A 200 -3.13 9.72 -14.37
N LYS A 201 -4.44 9.58 -14.11
CA LYS A 201 -5.27 10.66 -13.54
C LYS A 201 -4.80 11.10 -12.16
N ALA A 202 -4.37 10.16 -11.32
CA ALA A 202 -3.86 10.45 -9.99
C ALA A 202 -2.60 11.32 -10.07
N LYS A 203 -1.66 10.98 -10.97
CA LYS A 203 -0.45 11.77 -11.22
C LYS A 203 -0.74 13.19 -11.69
N GLU A 204 -1.80 13.37 -12.47
CA GLU A 204 -2.23 14.68 -12.98
C GLU A 204 -2.98 15.51 -11.93
N LEU A 205 -3.88 14.90 -11.15
CA LEU A 205 -4.84 15.63 -10.31
C LEU A 205 -4.44 15.73 -8.83
N LEU A 206 -3.77 14.70 -8.27
CA LEU A 206 -3.45 14.68 -6.84
C LEU A 206 -2.52 15.81 -6.42
N PRO A 207 -1.43 16.15 -7.14
CA PRO A 207 -0.54 17.22 -6.72
C PRO A 207 -1.25 18.55 -6.51
N GLU A 208 -2.08 18.96 -7.47
CA GLU A 208 -2.83 20.21 -7.39
C GLU A 208 -3.91 20.18 -6.31
N PHE A 209 -4.60 19.04 -6.16
CA PHE A 209 -5.65 18.91 -5.17
C PHE A 209 -5.08 19.00 -3.75
N LEU A 210 -3.98 18.29 -3.47
CA LEU A 210 -3.35 18.26 -2.15
C LEU A 210 -2.90 19.65 -1.66
N ILE A 211 -2.53 20.54 -2.58
CA ILE A 211 -2.13 21.93 -2.28
C ILE A 211 -3.35 22.81 -1.93
N LYS A 212 -4.53 22.52 -2.49
CA LYS A 212 -5.73 23.36 -2.37
C LYS A 212 -6.52 23.12 -1.09
N ILE A 213 -6.61 21.87 -0.65
CA ILE A 213 -7.20 21.50 0.64
C ILE A 213 -6.21 21.72 1.78
#